data_AF-A0A536CNE9-F1
#
_entry.id   AF-A0A536CNE9-F1
#
_cell.length_a   1.000
_cell.length_b   1.000
_cell.length_c   1.000
_cell.angle_alpha   90.00
_cell.angle_beta   90.00
_cell.angle_gamma   90.00
#
_symmetry.space_group_name_H-M   'P 1'
#
loop_
_entity.id
_entity.type
_entity.pdbx_description
1 polymer ?
#
loop_
_entity_poly.entity_id
_entity_poly.type
_entity_poly.pdbx_seq_one_letter_code
_entity_poly.pdbx_strand_id
1 'polypeptide(L)'
;MRVAISWRRRSAPAAAAHVAEIVMPRTNAAALSSAEHLFASIALHEPCSLEIAADQQRRQFLMRASSVRMRQQLLSQLGAAYPQAELRPLPPENDPALCRPDEQFQARTFRLRAPAYLPLRSFSDLDVDAERAAQADPVLGILSALGDLPRGWRGLSQLVLEPAPEDWCRQYQR
;
A
#
# COMPACT_ATOMS: atom_id res chain seq x y z
N MET A 1 -5.84 -11.34 12.29
CA MET A 1 -5.55 -9.89 12.37
C MET A 1 -6.80 -9.10 12.00
N ARG A 2 -7.22 -8.08 12.75
CA ARG A 2 -8.44 -7.28 12.46
C ARG A 2 -8.03 -5.93 11.87
N VAL A 3 -8.39 -5.70 10.60
CA VAL A 3 -8.15 -4.43 9.91
C VAL A 3 -9.38 -3.53 10.11
N ALA A 4 -9.19 -2.33 10.67
CA ALA A 4 -10.23 -1.33 10.84
C ALA A 4 -9.95 -0.15 9.89
N ILE A 5 -11.01 0.44 9.32
CA ILE A 5 -10.91 1.56 8.38
C ILE A 5 -11.48 2.81 9.04
N SER A 6 -10.61 3.78 9.36
CA SER A 6 -10.96 5.10 9.88
C SER A 6 -10.97 6.14 8.75
N TRP A 7 -11.84 7.15 8.91
CA TRP A 7 -11.92 8.28 7.97
C TRP A 7 -11.48 9.55 8.68
N ARG A 8 -10.33 10.09 8.28
CA ARG A 8 -9.89 11.43 8.68
C ARG A 8 -9.60 12.26 7.44
N ARG A 9 -9.95 13.55 7.48
CA ARG A 9 -9.49 14.49 6.46
C ARG A 9 -7.98 14.61 6.64
N ARG A 10 -7.22 14.11 5.68
CA ARG A 10 -5.76 14.15 5.71
C ARG A 10 -5.28 15.60 5.79
N SER A 11 -4.45 15.91 6.77
CA SER A 11 -3.57 17.08 6.70
C SER A 11 -2.54 16.81 5.61
N ALA A 12 -2.28 17.79 4.73
CA ALA A 12 -1.27 17.64 3.68
C ALA A 12 0.02 17.07 4.29
N PRO A 13 0.59 15.98 3.74
CA PRO A 13 1.84 15.44 4.26
C PRO A 13 2.89 16.54 4.22
N ALA A 14 3.74 16.59 5.25
CA ALA A 14 4.91 17.47 5.24
C ALA A 14 5.75 17.19 3.99
N ALA A 15 6.36 18.24 3.43
CA ALA A 15 7.01 18.26 2.12
C ALA A 15 8.15 17.25 1.90
N ALA A 16 8.53 16.47 2.92
CA ALA A 16 9.53 15.41 2.83
C ALA A 16 8.89 14.04 3.09
N ALA A 17 8.07 13.55 2.16
CA ALA A 17 7.65 12.17 2.20
C ALA A 17 8.86 11.27 1.93
N HIS A 18 9.13 10.31 2.80
CA HIS A 18 10.28 9.42 2.67
C HIS A 18 9.87 8.16 1.92
N VAL A 19 10.18 8.12 0.63
CA VAL A 19 9.74 7.05 -0.28
C VAL A 19 10.86 6.03 -0.52
N ALA A 20 10.49 4.76 -0.58
CA ALA A 20 11.34 3.68 -1.06
C ALA A 20 10.56 2.81 -2.05
N GLU A 21 11.23 2.38 -3.11
CA GLU A 21 10.76 1.38 -4.04
C GLU A 21 11.02 -0.03 -3.49
N ILE A 22 10.02 -0.88 -3.60
CA ILE A 22 10.06 -2.30 -3.25
C ILE A 22 10.18 -3.07 -4.56
N VAL A 23 11.37 -3.59 -4.85
CA VAL A 23 11.64 -4.38 -6.04
C VAL A 23 11.45 -5.85 -5.68
N MET A 24 10.31 -6.40 -6.10
CA MET A 24 9.99 -7.81 -5.89
C MET A 24 10.77 -8.69 -6.88
N PRO A 25 11.26 -9.87 -6.46
CA PRO A 25 11.82 -10.85 -7.40
C PRO A 25 10.73 -11.42 -8.30
N ARG A 26 11.12 -11.95 -9.47
CA ARG A 26 10.19 -12.57 -10.43
C ARG A 26 9.45 -13.77 -9.85
N THR A 27 10.09 -14.47 -8.91
CA THR A 27 9.50 -15.58 -8.16
C THR A 27 9.45 -15.18 -6.70
N ASN A 28 8.24 -15.08 -6.16
CA ASN A 28 8.02 -14.83 -4.74
C ASN A 28 7.40 -16.08 -4.11
N ALA A 29 8.11 -16.69 -3.17
CA ALA A 29 7.62 -17.84 -2.40
C ALA A 29 7.02 -17.43 -1.04
N ALA A 30 6.94 -16.13 -0.74
CA ALA A 30 6.35 -15.67 0.50
C ALA A 30 4.83 -15.83 0.47
N ALA A 31 4.33 -16.51 1.48
CA ALA A 31 2.90 -16.65 1.77
C ALA A 31 2.29 -15.32 2.24
N LEU A 32 0.96 -15.21 2.16
CA LEU A 32 0.16 -14.15 2.76
C LEU A 32 0.40 -14.05 4.27
N SER A 33 0.70 -15.16 4.95
CA SER A 33 1.09 -15.15 6.37
C SER A 33 2.31 -14.27 6.66
N SER A 34 3.24 -14.12 5.72
CA SER A 34 4.36 -13.15 5.85
C SER A 34 3.85 -11.72 5.89
N ALA A 35 2.82 -11.38 5.11
CA ALA A 35 2.19 -10.06 5.16
C ALA A 35 1.44 -9.84 6.48
N GLU A 36 0.75 -10.86 6.99
CA GLU A 36 0.09 -10.79 8.30
C GLU A 36 1.09 -10.54 9.43
N HIS A 37 2.21 -11.26 9.45
CA HIS A 37 3.28 -11.02 10.41
C HIS A 37 3.90 -9.64 10.27
N LEU A 38 4.14 -9.17 9.04
CA LEU A 38 4.63 -7.82 8.77
C LEU A 38 3.69 -6.77 9.37
N PHE A 39 2.39 -6.84 9.09
CA PHE A 39 1.44 -5.85 9.62
C PHE A 39 1.24 -5.97 11.13
N ALA A 40 1.38 -7.18 11.70
CA ALA A 40 1.38 -7.36 13.15
C ALA A 40 2.65 -6.82 13.82
N SER A 41 3.81 -6.88 13.14
CA SER A 41 5.09 -6.41 13.68
C SER A 41 5.31 -4.91 13.50
N ILE A 42 4.66 -4.29 12.50
CA ILE A 42 4.68 -2.85 12.34
C ILE A 42 3.81 -2.20 13.42
N ALA A 43 4.45 -1.76 14.49
CA ALA A 43 3.86 -0.80 15.42
C ALA A 43 3.77 0.56 14.73
N LEU A 44 2.61 0.86 14.14
CA LEU A 44 2.34 2.18 13.60
C LEU A 44 2.24 3.17 14.78
N HIS A 45 3.09 4.19 14.77
CA HIS A 45 2.95 5.37 15.65
C HIS A 45 2.61 6.64 14.86
N GLU A 46 2.75 6.57 13.54
CA GLU A 46 2.44 7.62 12.59
C GLU A 46 1.98 6.99 11.26
N PRO A 47 1.30 7.75 10.37
CA PRO A 47 0.80 7.18 9.12
C PRO A 47 1.91 6.79 8.13
N CYS A 48 1.72 5.69 7.42
CA CYS A 48 2.51 5.31 6.26
C CYS A 48 1.61 4.85 5.11
N SER A 49 2.15 4.63 3.92
CA SER A 49 1.40 4.02 2.81
C SER A 49 2.21 2.98 2.06
N LEU A 50 1.48 1.99 1.54
CA LEU A 50 1.91 1.08 0.49
C LEU A 50 1.24 1.52 -0.81
N GLU A 51 2.01 1.62 -1.88
CA GLU A 51 1.56 2.27 -3.11
C GLU A 51 1.89 1.43 -4.34
N ILE A 52 1.00 1.48 -5.32
CA ILE A 52 1.24 0.96 -6.67
C ILE A 52 1.20 2.17 -7.60
N ALA A 53 2.34 2.48 -8.18
CA ALA A 53 2.47 3.50 -9.21
C ALA A 53 2.64 2.83 -10.57
N ALA A 54 2.10 3.45 -11.61
CA ALA A 54 2.35 2.99 -12.97
C ALA A 54 2.33 4.15 -13.96
N ASP A 55 3.11 3.97 -15.01
CA ASP A 55 3.02 4.71 -16.26
C ASP A 55 3.00 3.71 -17.43
N GLN A 56 3.10 4.22 -18.66
CA GLN A 56 3.12 3.38 -19.85
C GLN A 56 4.31 2.40 -19.92
N GLN A 57 5.40 2.66 -19.19
CA GLN A 57 6.65 1.91 -19.29
C GLN A 57 6.78 0.89 -18.16
N ARG A 58 6.35 1.23 -16.94
CA ARG A 58 6.64 0.42 -15.76
C ARG A 58 5.56 0.52 -14.70
N ARG A 59 5.54 -0.51 -13.86
CA ARG A 59 4.81 -0.57 -12.59
C ARG A 59 5.84 -0.56 -11.46
N GLN A 60 5.57 0.20 -10.42
CA GLN A 60 6.44 0.35 -9.26
C GLN A 60 5.61 0.10 -7.99
N PHE A 61 6.18 -0.68 -7.07
CA PHE A 61 5.62 -0.86 -5.74
C PHE A 61 6.41 0.01 -4.79
N LEU A 62 5.74 0.87 -4.02
CA LEU A 62 6.39 1.85 -3.16
C LEU A 62 5.90 1.71 -1.73
N MET A 63 6.76 2.10 -0.80
CA MET A 63 6.36 2.46 0.55
C MET A 63 6.69 3.93 0.80
N ARG A 64 5.81 4.60 1.55
CA ARG A 64 5.98 5.99 1.92
C ARG A 64 5.78 6.15 3.42
N ALA A 65 6.72 6.82 4.06
CA ALA A 65 6.67 7.16 5.46
C ALA A 65 6.55 8.67 5.67
N SER A 66 5.87 9.07 6.74
CA SER A 66 5.79 10.47 7.21
C SER A 66 7.08 10.97 7.88
N SER A 67 7.99 10.07 8.28
CA SER A 67 9.28 10.42 8.88
C SER A 67 10.41 9.46 8.48
N VAL A 68 11.66 9.89 8.70
CA VAL A 68 12.86 9.05 8.52
C VAL A 68 12.80 7.80 9.43
N ARG A 69 12.32 7.97 10.66
CA ARG A 69 12.23 6.88 11.66
C ARG A 69 11.24 5.81 11.20
N MET A 70 10.05 6.21 10.76
CA MET A 70 9.07 5.27 10.22
C MET A 70 9.58 4.61 8.96
N ARG A 71 10.28 5.32 8.07
CA ARG A 71 10.94 4.69 6.92
C ARG A 71 11.90 3.59 7.35
N GLN A 72 12.79 3.86 8.31
CA GLN A 72 13.76 2.88 8.80
C GLN A 72 13.07 1.66 9.41
N GLN A 73 12.01 1.86 10.20
CA GLN A 73 11.23 0.77 10.77
C GLN A 73 10.58 -0.09 9.69
N LEU A 74 9.91 0.53 8.71
CA LEU A 74 9.27 -0.17 7.60
C LEU A 74 10.29 -0.93 6.76
N LEU A 75 11.44 -0.33 6.44
CA LEU A 75 12.52 -1.01 5.71
C LEU A 75 13.04 -2.24 6.48
N SER A 76 13.24 -2.12 7.79
CA SER A 76 13.69 -3.23 8.63
C SER A 76 12.66 -4.36 8.69
N GLN A 77 11.37 -4.04 8.85
CA GLN A 77 10.31 -5.05 8.94
C GLN A 77 10.05 -5.72 7.58
N LEU A 78 10.03 -4.95 6.49
CA LEU A 78 9.92 -5.48 5.13
C LEU A 78 11.11 -6.36 4.75
N GLY A 79 12.34 -5.93 5.06
CA GLY A 79 13.53 -6.73 4.79
C GLY A 79 13.57 -8.05 5.59
N ALA A 80 12.99 -8.06 6.79
CA ALA A 80 12.85 -9.28 7.58
C ALA A 80 11.73 -10.20 7.03
N ALA A 81 10.58 -9.65 6.64
CA ALA A 81 9.43 -10.41 6.14
C ALA A 81 9.61 -10.91 4.69
N TYR A 82 10.37 -10.17 3.88
CA TYR A 82 10.66 -10.46 2.48
C TYR A 82 12.17 -10.28 2.18
N PRO A 83 13.06 -11.15 2.69
CA PRO A 83 14.50 -11.05 2.45
C PRO A 83 14.91 -11.06 0.96
N GLN A 84 14.04 -11.60 0.11
CA GLN A 84 14.21 -11.66 -1.34
C GLN A 84 13.85 -10.34 -2.06
N ALA A 85 13.21 -9.39 -1.38
CA ALA A 85 12.87 -8.09 -1.95
C ALA A 85 14.05 -7.12 -1.78
N GLU A 86 14.34 -6.36 -2.85
CA GLU A 86 15.29 -5.27 -2.76
C GLU A 86 14.55 -3.97 -2.43
N LEU A 87 15.05 -3.23 -1.45
CA LEU A 87 14.44 -1.98 -0.99
C LEU A 87 15.34 -0.80 -1.37
N ARG A 88 14.88 0.02 -2.33
CA ARG A 88 15.67 1.11 -2.91
C ARG A 88 15.12 2.47 -2.47
N PRO A 89 15.93 3.40 -1.93
CA PRO A 89 15.48 4.77 -1.71
C PRO A 89 15.02 5.40 -3.03
N LEU A 90 13.88 6.09 -3.04
CA LEU A 90 13.40 6.82 -4.20
C LEU A 90 13.67 8.32 -3.99
N PRO A 91 14.45 8.98 -4.88
CA PRO A 91 14.64 10.42 -4.82
C PRO A 91 13.30 11.18 -4.99
N PRO A 92 13.08 12.31 -4.30
CA PRO A 92 11.83 13.07 -4.37
C PRO A 92 11.40 13.46 -5.79
N GLU A 93 12.36 13.76 -6.66
CA GLU A 93 12.13 14.10 -8.08
C GLU A 93 11.52 12.94 -8.90
N ASN A 94 11.70 11.71 -8.42
CA ASN A 94 11.16 10.50 -9.04
C ASN A 94 9.87 10.03 -8.37
N ASP A 95 9.36 10.75 -7.37
CA ASP A 95 8.13 10.41 -6.67
C ASP A 95 6.91 10.53 -7.62
N PRO A 96 6.16 9.44 -7.87
CA PRO A 96 4.97 9.49 -8.72
C PRO A 96 3.83 10.33 -8.13
N ALA A 97 3.83 10.60 -6.82
CA ALA A 97 2.87 11.49 -6.19
C ALA A 97 3.20 12.98 -6.41
N LEU A 98 4.40 13.30 -6.90
CA LEU A 98 4.77 14.67 -7.22
C LEU A 98 4.05 15.11 -8.50
N CYS A 99 3.17 16.11 -8.36
CA CYS A 99 2.58 16.81 -9.49
C CYS A 99 3.61 17.80 -10.04
N ARG A 100 4.02 17.60 -11.30
CA ARG A 100 4.98 18.50 -11.96
C ARG A 100 4.27 19.78 -12.45
N PRO A 101 5.00 20.86 -12.74
CA PRO A 101 4.41 22.14 -13.17
C PRO A 101 3.46 22.03 -14.37
N ASP A 102 3.76 21.13 -15.30
CA ASP A 102 2.97 20.93 -16.54
C ASP A 102 1.91 19.82 -16.42
N GLU A 103 1.68 19.29 -15.22
CA GLU A 103 0.77 18.18 -14.99
C GLU A 103 -0.52 18.63 -14.28
N GLN A 104 -1.60 17.91 -14.56
CA GLN A 104 -2.83 17.99 -13.79
C GLN A 104 -3.01 16.66 -13.06
N PHE A 105 -3.60 16.71 -11.86
CA PHE A 105 -3.91 15.50 -11.11
C PHE A 105 -5.38 15.45 -10.71
N GLN A 106 -5.90 14.23 -10.62
CA GLN A 106 -7.21 13.96 -10.03
C GLN A 106 -7.08 12.81 -9.04
N ALA A 107 -7.56 13.03 -7.82
CA ALA A 107 -7.59 12.02 -6.77
C ALA A 107 -9.04 11.59 -6.46
N ARG A 108 -9.20 10.32 -6.12
CA ARG A 108 -10.45 9.74 -5.61
C ARG A 108 -10.13 8.85 -4.41
N THR A 109 -10.97 8.94 -3.39
CA THR A 109 -10.88 8.08 -2.21
C THR A 109 -12.05 7.12 -2.22
N PHE A 110 -11.75 5.82 -2.25
CA PHE A 110 -12.76 4.77 -2.16
C PHE A 110 -13.24 4.60 -0.73
N ARG A 111 -14.55 4.32 -0.57
CA ARG A 111 -15.17 4.07 0.72
C ARG A 111 -15.79 2.68 0.75
N LEU A 112 -15.84 2.09 1.95
CA LEU A 112 -16.60 0.86 2.14
C LEU A 112 -18.07 1.12 1.79
N ARG A 113 -18.64 0.21 1.01
CA ARG A 113 -20.08 0.22 0.71
C ARG A 113 -20.92 -0.19 1.92
N ALA A 114 -20.35 -1.00 2.83
CA ALA A 114 -21.03 -1.54 4.01
C ALA A 114 -20.32 -1.07 5.30
N PRO A 115 -20.97 -1.19 6.48
CA PRO A 115 -20.37 -0.77 7.76
C PRO A 115 -19.02 -1.44 8.06
N ALA A 116 -18.08 -0.69 8.63
CA ALA A 116 -16.70 -1.14 8.85
C ALA A 116 -16.56 -2.24 9.93
N TYR A 117 -17.60 -2.52 10.72
CA TYR A 117 -17.62 -3.63 11.67
C TYR A 117 -17.90 -4.98 11.00
N LEU A 118 -18.36 -4.99 9.75
CA LEU A 118 -18.56 -6.23 9.01
C LEU A 118 -17.20 -6.76 8.51
N PRO A 119 -17.00 -8.09 8.53
CA PRO A 119 -15.76 -8.66 8.05
C PRO A 119 -15.56 -8.33 6.57
N LEU A 120 -14.35 -7.91 6.22
CA LEU A 120 -13.90 -7.89 4.83
C LEU A 120 -13.63 -9.33 4.41
N ARG A 121 -13.79 -9.63 3.11
CA ARG A 121 -13.31 -10.90 2.55
C ARG A 121 -11.79 -10.97 2.74
N SER A 122 -11.34 -11.95 3.53
CA SER A 122 -9.94 -12.33 3.62
C SER A 122 -9.62 -13.41 2.60
N PHE A 123 -8.37 -13.46 2.17
CA PHE A 123 -7.85 -14.48 1.26
C PHE A 123 -6.82 -15.33 2.01
N SER A 124 -6.83 -16.63 1.77
CA SER A 124 -5.79 -17.57 2.21
C SER A 124 -4.79 -17.82 1.08
N ASP A 125 -3.63 -18.40 1.39
CA ASP A 125 -2.64 -18.78 0.38
C ASP A 125 -3.22 -19.69 -0.72
N LEU A 126 -4.14 -20.57 -0.33
CA LEU A 126 -4.84 -21.45 -1.26
C LEU A 126 -5.79 -20.69 -2.19
N ASP A 127 -6.34 -19.57 -1.74
CA ASP A 127 -7.23 -18.74 -2.56
C ASP A 127 -6.45 -17.98 -3.63
N VAL A 128 -5.19 -17.60 -3.39
CA VAL A 128 -4.37 -16.80 -4.32
C VAL A 128 -3.39 -17.63 -5.16
N ASP A 129 -3.41 -18.95 -5.00
CA ASP A 129 -2.51 -19.86 -5.72
C ASP A 129 -2.73 -19.79 -7.24
N ALA A 130 -1.69 -19.32 -7.93
CA ALA A 130 -1.68 -19.12 -9.38
C ALA A 130 -1.88 -20.41 -10.18
N GLU A 131 -1.56 -21.59 -9.62
CA GLU A 131 -1.75 -22.88 -10.28
C GLU A 131 -3.21 -23.35 -10.26
N ARG A 132 -4.01 -22.89 -9.30
CA ARG A 132 -5.38 -23.40 -9.07
C ARG A 132 -6.49 -22.48 -9.56
N ALA A 133 -6.26 -21.18 -9.60
CA ALA A 133 -7.30 -20.23 -9.99
C ALA A 133 -6.72 -19.03 -10.75
N ALA A 134 -6.79 -19.07 -12.08
CA ALA A 134 -6.34 -18.01 -12.99
C ALA A 134 -7.04 -16.63 -12.82
N GLN A 135 -7.87 -16.44 -11.78
CA GLN A 135 -8.65 -15.23 -11.51
C GLN A 135 -8.65 -14.78 -10.04
N ALA A 136 -7.82 -15.37 -9.17
CA ALA A 136 -8.06 -15.22 -7.73
C ALA A 136 -7.22 -14.15 -7.00
N ASP A 137 -6.21 -13.58 -7.65
CA ASP A 137 -5.47 -12.45 -7.05
C ASP A 137 -6.29 -11.14 -7.18
N PRO A 138 -6.79 -10.57 -6.05
CA PRO A 138 -7.57 -9.35 -6.06
C PRO A 138 -6.78 -8.11 -6.55
N VAL A 139 -5.44 -8.19 -6.57
CA VAL A 139 -4.57 -7.09 -7.00
C VAL A 139 -4.44 -7.02 -8.53
N LEU A 140 -4.67 -8.13 -9.25
CA LEU A 140 -4.56 -8.16 -10.73
C LEU A 140 -5.49 -7.16 -11.41
N GLY A 141 -6.70 -6.94 -10.89
CA GLY A 141 -7.62 -5.94 -11.42
C GLY A 141 -7.05 -4.52 -11.34
N ILE A 142 -6.37 -4.19 -10.24
CA ILE A 142 -5.71 -2.90 -10.04
C ILE A 142 -4.51 -2.79 -10.99
N LEU A 143 -3.68 -3.83 -11.07
CA LEU A 143 -2.50 -3.85 -11.94
C LEU A 143 -2.88 -3.76 -13.43
N SER A 144 -3.97 -4.40 -13.83
CA SER A 144 -4.51 -4.35 -15.19
C SER A 144 -5.00 -2.94 -15.52
N ALA A 145 -5.79 -2.31 -14.63
CA ALA A 145 -6.26 -0.94 -14.82
C ALA A 145 -5.10 0.06 -14.92
N LEU A 146 -4.02 -0.16 -14.16
CA LEU A 146 -2.81 0.65 -14.20
C LEU A 146 -1.89 0.33 -15.40
N GLY A 147 -2.12 -0.78 -16.10
CA GLY A 147 -1.29 -1.22 -17.23
C GLY A 147 -1.67 -0.61 -18.58
N ASP A 148 -2.87 -0.06 -18.71
CA ASP A 148 -3.42 0.50 -19.97
C ASP A 148 -3.61 2.03 -19.88
N LEU A 149 -2.68 2.71 -19.20
CA LEU A 149 -2.73 4.16 -19.06
C LEU A 149 -2.33 4.85 -20.39
N PRO A 150 -3.02 5.93 -20.79
CA PRO A 150 -2.64 6.68 -21.98
C PRO A 150 -1.24 7.27 -21.89
N ARG A 151 -0.63 7.58 -23.04
CA ARG A 151 0.69 8.22 -23.08
C ARG A 151 0.71 9.52 -22.28
N GLY A 152 1.73 9.71 -21.45
CA GLY A 152 1.87 10.88 -20.58
C GLY A 152 1.06 10.82 -19.29
N TRP A 153 0.23 9.79 -19.08
CA TRP A 153 -0.49 9.60 -17.83
C TRP A 153 0.36 8.80 -16.85
N ARG A 154 0.16 9.09 -15.55
CA ARG A 154 0.54 8.16 -14.49
C ARG A 154 -0.63 7.93 -13.55
N GLY A 155 -0.69 6.70 -13.05
CA GLY A 155 -1.63 6.28 -12.03
C GLY A 155 -0.92 6.01 -10.72
N LEU A 156 -1.59 6.31 -9.61
CA LEU A 156 -1.13 5.98 -8.28
C LEU A 156 -2.30 5.45 -7.46
N SER A 157 -2.14 4.25 -6.92
CA SER A 157 -3.04 3.67 -5.92
C SER A 157 -2.31 3.65 -4.58
N GLN A 158 -2.94 4.15 -3.52
CA GLN A 158 -2.35 4.23 -2.18
C GLN A 158 -3.23 3.50 -1.17
N LEU A 159 -2.63 2.57 -0.44
CA LEU A 159 -3.16 2.04 0.82
C LEU A 159 -2.47 2.76 1.97
N VAL A 160 -3.17 3.72 2.57
CA VAL A 160 -2.68 4.46 3.74
C VAL A 160 -3.02 3.69 5.01
N LEU A 161 -2.03 3.50 5.87
CA LEU A 161 -2.11 2.79 7.12
C LEU A 161 -1.81 3.77 8.25
N GLU A 162 -2.66 3.79 9.26
CA GLU A 162 -2.47 4.58 10.48
C GLU A 162 -2.87 3.75 11.70
N PRO A 163 -2.37 4.10 12.90
CA PRO A 163 -2.79 3.44 14.12
C PRO A 163 -4.27 3.69 14.35
N ALA A 164 -5.04 2.63 14.63
CA ALA A 164 -6.43 2.79 15.05
C ALA A 164 -6.48 3.55 16.39
N PRO A 165 -7.39 4.53 16.57
CA PRO A 165 -7.61 5.16 17.87
C PRO A 165 -7.95 4.12 18.94
N GLU A 166 -7.57 4.34 20.21
CA GLU A 166 -7.86 3.39 21.29
C GLU A 166 -9.36 3.08 21.43
N ASP A 167 -10.21 4.05 21.14
CA ASP A 167 -11.66 3.98 21.23
C ASP A 167 -12.35 3.67 19.89
N TRP A 168 -11.62 3.20 18.88
CA TRP A 168 -12.14 3.00 17.52
C TRP A 168 -13.42 2.14 17.44
N CYS A 169 -13.55 1.17 18.35
CA CYS A 169 -14.68 0.25 18.39
C CYS A 169 -15.85 0.74 19.26
N ARG A 170 -15.68 1.81 20.03
CA ARG A 170 -16.70 2.33 20.97
C ARG A 170 -18.02 2.66 20.26
N GLN A 171 -17.95 3.22 19.05
CA GLN A 171 -19.14 3.53 18.24
C GLN A 171 -19.92 2.29 17.75
N TYR A 172 -19.35 1.09 17.85
CA TYR A 172 -19.97 -0.18 17.45
C TYR A 172 -20.38 -1.03 18.66
N GLN A 173 -20.03 -0.62 19.88
CA GLN A 173 -20.48 -1.26 21.11
C GLN A 173 -21.98 -0.93 21.30
N ARG A 174 -22.79 -1.96 21.47
CA ARG A 174 -24.22 -1.84 21.80
C ARG A 174 -24.42 -1.91 23.31
#